data_AF-A0A2A5C0I7-F1
#
_entry.id   AF-A0A2A5C0I7-F1
#
_cell.length_a   1.000
_cell.length_b   1.000
_cell.length_c   1.000
_cell.angle_alpha   90.00
_cell.angle_beta   90.00
_cell.angle_gamma   90.00
#
_symmetry.space_group_name_H-M   'P 1'
#
loop_
_entity.id
_entity.type
_entity.pdbx_description
1 polymer ?
#
loop_
_entity_poly.entity_id
_entity_poly.type
_entity_poly.pdbx_seq_one_letter_code
_entity_poly.pdbx_strand_id
1 'polypeptide(L)'
;MSNAVLAAIKPPLFLLLAWCAIWFGVFYETLISVASVWMNDNTYMHCFFVIPIALYFAYERKHLVLEAKPKPAIIMLVPFFGLQGLWLLGYAADVELFKHAAVFGMLPCAVVMFLGFQIAKILWFPLCFVVFSIPLGGELVPLFQVITADMSVQFLQWSGVAVYRDGLFITIPDGLFEVAEACSGVRFFVACVVLGSVIAYVSYTAIWKRILFLLFAIILPILANGLRAYGTIMVGHLIDMKYASAADHLIYGWGFFAFVVMILVLSSKIGADPDAHAHTNTGAISLHKNWASTHWPPIAFASILPLVFTAAMVLGLSNVTSSVHFDVAKQPGQTMELDSVSWKPQFTNPASEHFGRVDRKFDYYLAGYNDGEPDKELVSSNNRFFDIKTWRYITASTISLTAKDIEQPINARLLQIGTTSGHKRLVLHWYLLPNYASSRGIQIKLMQAVNVLLGKGDAGVAVAISIPYGLDLESDKTLLLQYANEYTHQLHKMAVFN
;
A
#
# COMPACT_ATOMS: atom_id res chain seq x y z
N MET A 1 -5.50 11.16 -42.78
CA MET A 1 -4.30 10.31 -42.96
C MET A 1 -4.37 9.68 -44.33
N SER A 2 -3.26 9.58 -45.06
CA SER A 2 -3.24 8.88 -46.36
C SER A 2 -3.30 7.36 -46.17
N ASN A 3 -3.78 6.63 -47.18
CA ASN A 3 -3.89 5.16 -47.14
C ASN A 3 -2.55 4.46 -46.86
N ALA A 4 -1.43 5.05 -47.32
CA ALA A 4 -0.08 4.54 -47.09
C ALA A 4 0.35 4.66 -45.61
N VAL A 5 0.00 5.77 -44.96
CA VAL A 5 0.29 5.97 -43.52
C VAL A 5 -0.49 4.97 -42.68
N LEU A 6 -1.77 4.76 -43.01
CA LEU A 6 -2.60 3.78 -42.32
C LEU A 6 -2.06 2.35 -42.52
N ALA A 7 -1.64 1.99 -43.73
CA ALA A 7 -1.07 0.67 -44.02
C ALA A 7 0.21 0.39 -43.22
N ALA A 8 1.09 1.38 -43.04
CA ALA A 8 2.32 1.24 -42.28
C ALA A 8 2.11 1.14 -40.75
N ILE A 9 1.06 1.78 -40.21
CA ILE A 9 0.77 1.80 -38.77
C ILE A 9 -0.09 0.62 -38.34
N LYS A 10 -0.93 0.05 -39.23
CA LYS A 10 -1.83 -1.07 -38.92
C LYS A 10 -1.12 -2.25 -38.24
N PRO A 11 0.02 -2.78 -38.75
CA PRO A 11 0.70 -3.91 -38.12
C PRO A 11 1.19 -3.63 -36.69
N PRO A 12 1.97 -2.56 -36.39
CA PRO A 12 2.40 -2.29 -35.02
C PRO A 12 1.24 -1.98 -34.09
N LEU A 13 0.20 -1.28 -34.57
CA LEU A 13 -0.99 -0.99 -33.77
C LEU A 13 -1.73 -2.27 -33.39
N PHE A 14 -1.94 -3.18 -34.36
CA PHE A 14 -2.58 -4.47 -34.10
C PHE A 14 -1.78 -5.31 -33.09
N LEU A 15 -0.45 -5.39 -33.25
CA LEU A 15 0.41 -6.12 -32.33
C LEU A 15 0.41 -5.52 -30.92
N LEU A 16 0.39 -4.20 -30.80
CA LEU A 16 0.30 -3.51 -29.52
C LEU A 16 -1.07 -3.73 -28.85
N LEU A 17 -2.16 -3.70 -29.61
CA LEU A 17 -3.51 -4.02 -29.10
C LEU A 17 -3.60 -5.49 -28.65
N ALA A 18 -3.04 -6.42 -29.44
CA ALA A 18 -2.97 -7.83 -29.07
C ALA A 18 -2.13 -8.04 -27.80
N TRP A 19 -1.00 -7.34 -27.69
CA TRP A 19 -0.18 -7.36 -26.48
C TRP A 19 -0.95 -6.82 -25.27
N CYS A 20 -1.66 -5.69 -25.40
CA CYS A 20 -2.50 -5.16 -24.34
C CYS A 20 -3.61 -6.13 -23.93
N ALA A 21 -4.21 -6.86 -24.87
CA ALA A 21 -5.21 -7.88 -24.59
C ALA A 21 -4.62 -9.08 -23.81
N ILE A 22 -3.43 -9.54 -24.18
CA ILE A 22 -2.72 -10.61 -23.45
C ILE A 22 -2.35 -10.12 -22.04
N TRP A 23 -1.78 -8.92 -21.92
CA TRP A 23 -1.46 -8.30 -20.63
C TRP A 23 -2.70 -8.18 -19.75
N PHE A 24 -3.83 -7.73 -20.31
CA PHE A 24 -5.11 -7.64 -19.60
C PHE A 24 -5.59 -9.01 -19.12
N GLY A 25 -5.49 -10.05 -19.96
CA GLY A 25 -5.86 -11.41 -19.60
C GLY A 25 -4.98 -12.01 -18.50
N VAL A 26 -3.66 -11.84 -18.59
CA VAL A 26 -2.70 -12.36 -17.59
C VAL A 26 -2.87 -11.67 -16.24
N PHE A 27 -3.13 -10.37 -16.23
CA PHE A 27 -3.27 -9.58 -15.00
C PHE A 27 -4.72 -9.24 -14.65
N TYR A 28 -5.68 -10.00 -15.18
CA TYR A 28 -7.11 -9.71 -15.06
C TYR A 28 -7.56 -9.53 -13.60
N GLU A 29 -7.16 -10.46 -12.71
CA GLU A 29 -7.49 -10.39 -11.28
C GLU A 29 -6.91 -9.13 -10.61
N THR A 30 -5.66 -8.80 -10.92
CA THR A 30 -5.01 -7.58 -10.39
C THR A 30 -5.73 -6.33 -10.90
N LEU A 31 -6.14 -6.30 -12.17
CA LEU A 31 -6.84 -5.16 -12.75
C LEU A 31 -8.25 -4.98 -12.17
N ILE A 32 -8.94 -6.07 -11.82
CA ILE A 32 -10.21 -6.01 -11.09
C ILE A 32 -9.99 -5.49 -9.66
N SER A 33 -8.96 -5.99 -8.94
CA SER A 33 -8.59 -5.49 -7.61
C SER A 33 -8.34 -3.98 -7.66
N VAL A 34 -7.54 -3.51 -8.62
CA VAL A 34 -7.31 -2.07 -8.87
C VAL A 34 -8.62 -1.31 -9.09
N ALA A 35 -9.48 -1.80 -9.99
CA ALA A 35 -10.75 -1.14 -10.30
C ALA A 35 -11.68 -1.08 -9.09
N SER A 36 -11.71 -2.15 -8.28
CA SER A 36 -12.44 -2.20 -7.00
C SER A 36 -11.93 -1.13 -6.04
N VAL A 37 -10.61 -1.00 -5.88
CA VAL A 37 -10.01 0.04 -5.02
C VAL A 37 -10.39 1.44 -5.51
N TRP A 38 -10.34 1.68 -6.82
CA TRP A 38 -10.73 2.98 -7.39
C TRP A 38 -12.21 3.31 -7.17
N MET A 39 -13.09 2.31 -7.15
CA MET A 39 -14.54 2.50 -6.96
C MET A 39 -14.94 2.65 -5.50
N ASN A 40 -14.30 1.90 -4.61
CA ASN A 40 -14.72 1.78 -3.21
C ASN A 40 -13.97 2.75 -2.28
N ASP A 41 -12.80 3.27 -2.69
CA ASP A 41 -12.05 4.26 -1.92
C ASP A 41 -12.06 5.62 -2.62
N ASN A 42 -12.69 6.56 -1.93
CA ASN A 42 -12.79 7.98 -2.27
C ASN A 42 -11.43 8.68 -2.52
N THR A 43 -10.33 8.14 -1.99
CA THR A 43 -8.95 8.59 -2.19
C THR A 43 -8.48 8.35 -3.62
N TYR A 44 -8.88 7.24 -4.23
CA TYR A 44 -8.34 6.74 -5.50
C TYR A 44 -9.26 6.92 -6.70
N MET A 45 -10.45 7.50 -6.53
CA MET A 45 -11.38 7.77 -7.66
C MET A 45 -10.74 8.56 -8.82
N HIS A 46 -9.74 9.39 -8.53
CA HIS A 46 -9.02 10.17 -9.54
C HIS A 46 -8.27 9.28 -10.54
N CYS A 47 -7.88 8.05 -10.17
CA CYS A 47 -7.14 7.11 -11.01
C CYS A 47 -7.90 6.74 -12.29
N PHE A 48 -9.24 6.76 -12.26
CA PHE A 48 -10.08 6.58 -13.46
C PHE A 48 -9.82 7.61 -14.55
N PHE A 49 -9.44 8.84 -14.18
CA PHE A 49 -9.16 9.91 -15.14
C PHE A 49 -7.71 9.86 -15.66
N VAL A 50 -6.81 9.18 -14.96
CA VAL A 50 -5.39 9.13 -15.32
C VAL A 50 -5.18 8.50 -16.70
N ILE A 51 -5.81 7.35 -16.95
CA ILE A 51 -5.67 6.63 -18.23
C ILE A 51 -6.23 7.43 -19.42
N PRO A 52 -7.48 7.96 -19.39
CA PRO A 52 -7.99 8.82 -20.47
C PRO A 52 -7.12 10.05 -20.74
N ILE A 53 -6.63 10.71 -19.68
CA ILE A 53 -5.77 11.90 -19.81
C ILE A 53 -4.41 11.52 -20.44
N ALA A 54 -3.80 10.40 -20.01
CA ALA A 54 -2.57 9.90 -20.62
C ALA A 54 -2.75 9.60 -22.12
N LEU A 55 -3.87 8.95 -22.50
CA LEU A 55 -4.19 8.67 -23.89
C LEU A 55 -4.42 9.95 -24.70
N TYR A 56 -5.09 10.95 -24.13
CA TYR A 56 -5.27 12.26 -24.74
C TYR A 56 -3.93 12.93 -25.07
N PHE A 57 -3.00 13.00 -24.09
CA PHE A 57 -1.68 13.60 -24.32
C PHE A 57 -0.82 12.79 -25.30
N ALA A 58 -0.95 11.46 -25.32
CA ALA A 58 -0.31 10.64 -26.33
C ALA A 58 -0.87 10.92 -27.74
N TYR A 59 -2.19 11.10 -27.85
CA TYR A 59 -2.87 11.44 -29.09
C TYR A 59 -2.49 12.84 -29.60
N GLU A 60 -2.37 13.83 -28.72
CA GLU A 60 -1.91 15.19 -29.07
C GLU A 60 -0.52 15.15 -29.74
N ARG A 61 0.36 14.25 -29.28
CA ARG A 61 1.73 14.08 -29.80
C ARG A 61 1.83 13.14 -31.00
N LYS A 62 0.72 12.63 -31.54
CA LYS A 62 0.73 11.62 -32.63
C LYS A 62 1.58 12.01 -33.85
N HIS A 63 1.58 13.30 -34.22
CA HIS A 63 2.35 13.80 -35.36
C HIS A 63 3.85 13.59 -35.14
N LEU A 64 4.37 14.06 -34.00
CA LEU A 64 5.77 13.89 -33.62
C LEU A 64 6.17 12.42 -33.49
N VAL A 65 5.26 11.57 -32.99
CA VAL A 65 5.49 10.13 -32.89
C VAL A 65 5.67 9.47 -34.26
N LEU A 66 4.83 9.83 -35.24
CA LEU A 66 4.89 9.27 -36.59
C LEU A 66 6.10 9.76 -37.39
N GLU A 67 6.60 10.96 -37.08
CA GLU A 67 7.82 11.53 -37.66
C GLU A 67 9.11 10.95 -37.06
N ALA A 68 9.05 10.46 -35.83
CA ALA A 68 10.17 9.82 -35.17
C ALA A 68 10.45 8.42 -35.75
N LYS A 69 11.73 8.03 -35.73
CA LYS A 69 12.18 6.70 -36.14
C LYS A 69 11.82 5.67 -35.06
N PRO A 70 10.96 4.67 -35.34
CA PRO A 70 10.76 3.56 -34.42
C PRO A 70 12.07 2.77 -34.32
N LYS A 71 12.55 2.57 -33.10
CA LYS A 71 13.73 1.76 -32.80
C LYS A 71 13.48 0.90 -31.56
N PRO A 72 12.83 -0.27 -31.74
CA PRO A 72 12.54 -1.21 -30.67
C PRO A 72 13.75 -1.46 -29.76
N ALA A 73 13.51 -1.49 -28.47
CA ALA A 73 14.56 -1.53 -27.45
C ALA A 73 14.43 -2.77 -26.57
N ILE A 74 15.00 -3.89 -27.03
CA ILE A 74 14.97 -5.19 -26.33
C ILE A 74 15.57 -5.09 -24.91
N ILE A 75 16.46 -4.13 -24.66
CA ILE A 75 17.01 -3.86 -23.32
C ILE A 75 15.93 -3.59 -22.26
N MET A 76 14.74 -3.12 -22.68
CA MET A 76 13.60 -2.91 -21.79
C MET A 76 13.00 -4.22 -21.25
N LEU A 77 13.41 -5.39 -21.75
CA LEU A 77 13.10 -6.66 -21.11
C LEU A 77 13.66 -6.73 -19.68
N VAL A 78 14.82 -6.13 -19.40
CA VAL A 78 15.43 -6.15 -18.05
C VAL A 78 14.51 -5.49 -17.00
N PRO A 79 14.11 -4.21 -17.13
CA PRO A 79 13.16 -3.62 -16.18
C PRO A 79 11.78 -4.29 -16.25
N PHE A 80 11.37 -4.83 -17.41
CA PHE A 80 10.11 -5.57 -17.53
C PHE A 80 10.12 -6.84 -16.66
N PHE A 81 11.17 -7.66 -16.72
CA PHE A 81 11.34 -8.81 -15.84
C PHE A 81 11.48 -8.41 -14.37
N GLY A 82 12.11 -7.27 -14.07
CA GLY A 82 12.15 -6.72 -12.72
C GLY A 82 10.75 -6.41 -12.16
N LEU A 83 9.89 -5.78 -12.98
CA LEU A 83 8.50 -5.51 -12.63
C LEU A 83 7.69 -6.80 -12.51
N GLN A 84 7.97 -7.82 -13.33
CA GLN A 84 7.34 -9.12 -13.17
C GLN A 84 7.75 -9.84 -11.89
N GLY A 85 9.04 -9.77 -11.53
CA GLY A 85 9.51 -10.25 -10.23
C GLY A 85 8.82 -9.53 -9.08
N LEU A 86 8.63 -8.20 -9.20
CA LEU A 86 7.86 -7.43 -8.23
C LEU A 86 6.39 -7.86 -8.18
N TRP A 87 5.77 -8.13 -9.32
CA TRP A 87 4.39 -8.64 -9.37
C TRP A 87 4.29 -10.02 -8.73
N LEU A 88 5.18 -10.95 -9.06
CA LEU A 88 5.22 -12.30 -8.49
C LEU A 88 5.48 -12.26 -6.98
N LEU A 89 6.35 -11.35 -6.53
CA LEU A 89 6.56 -11.11 -5.11
C LEU A 89 5.28 -10.57 -4.45
N GLY A 90 4.60 -9.62 -5.08
CA GLY A 90 3.32 -9.10 -4.59
C GLY A 90 2.20 -10.13 -4.59
N TYR A 91 2.20 -11.04 -5.56
CA TYR A 91 1.30 -12.19 -5.61
C TYR A 91 1.59 -13.17 -4.46
N ALA A 92 2.86 -13.55 -4.30
CA ALA A 92 3.30 -14.50 -3.29
C ALA A 92 3.23 -13.97 -1.85
N ALA A 93 3.39 -12.66 -1.65
CA ALA A 93 3.33 -12.00 -0.34
C ALA A 93 1.93 -11.50 0.03
N ASP A 94 0.97 -11.66 -0.87
CA ASP A 94 -0.31 -10.96 -0.91
C ASP A 94 -0.20 -9.46 -0.55
N VAL A 95 0.58 -8.75 -1.37
CA VAL A 95 0.79 -7.30 -1.28
C VAL A 95 0.24 -6.67 -2.55
N GLU A 96 -1.00 -6.20 -2.48
CA GLU A 96 -1.71 -5.56 -3.60
C GLU A 96 -0.92 -4.40 -4.21
N LEU A 97 -0.31 -3.56 -3.37
CA LEU A 97 0.45 -2.40 -3.84
C LEU A 97 1.57 -2.79 -4.82
N PHE A 98 2.27 -3.91 -4.57
CA PHE A 98 3.32 -4.39 -5.45
C PHE A 98 2.74 -4.94 -6.76
N LYS A 99 1.61 -5.66 -6.69
CA LYS A 99 0.87 -6.14 -7.86
C LYS A 99 0.45 -4.95 -8.74
N HIS A 100 -0.17 -3.93 -8.15
CA HIS A 100 -0.65 -2.73 -8.85
C HIS A 100 0.51 -1.93 -9.46
N ALA A 101 1.58 -1.69 -8.70
CA ALA A 101 2.74 -0.94 -9.16
C ALA A 101 3.45 -1.61 -10.33
N ALA A 102 3.58 -2.94 -10.28
CA ALA A 102 4.17 -3.71 -11.36
C ALA A 102 3.34 -3.63 -12.65
N VAL A 103 2.02 -3.84 -12.57
CA VAL A 103 1.12 -3.85 -13.72
C VAL A 103 1.13 -2.52 -14.47
N PHE A 104 1.00 -1.38 -13.77
CA PHE A 104 1.07 -0.07 -14.42
C PHE A 104 2.49 0.32 -14.84
N GLY A 105 3.52 -0.11 -14.11
CA GLY A 105 4.92 0.11 -14.49
C GLY A 105 5.34 -0.64 -15.76
N MET A 106 4.69 -1.77 -16.08
CA MET A 106 4.95 -2.54 -17.30
C MET A 106 4.52 -1.79 -18.56
N LEU A 107 3.50 -0.93 -18.50
CA LEU A 107 2.97 -0.21 -19.66
C LEU A 107 4.02 0.73 -20.30
N PRO A 108 4.71 1.63 -19.55
CA PRO A 108 5.82 2.40 -20.09
C PRO A 108 6.95 1.54 -20.64
N CYS A 109 7.30 0.45 -19.95
CA CYS A 109 8.35 -0.46 -20.39
C CYS A 109 7.99 -1.10 -21.75
N ALA A 110 6.74 -1.52 -21.92
CA ALA A 110 6.23 -2.06 -23.18
C ALA A 110 6.28 -1.02 -24.30
N VAL A 111 5.84 0.21 -24.06
CA VAL A 111 5.90 1.27 -25.08
C VAL A 111 7.35 1.52 -25.54
N VAL A 112 8.31 1.60 -24.61
CA VAL A 112 9.72 1.80 -24.96
C VAL A 112 10.29 0.56 -25.67
N MET A 113 9.90 -0.65 -25.26
CA MET A 113 10.33 -1.90 -25.88
C MET A 113 9.88 -1.99 -27.35
N PHE A 114 8.62 -1.65 -27.64
CA PHE A 114 8.04 -1.67 -28.98
C PHE A 114 8.53 -0.50 -29.84
N LEU A 115 8.43 0.74 -29.35
CA LEU A 115 8.60 1.94 -30.16
C LEU A 115 10.00 2.56 -30.04
N GLY A 116 10.69 2.31 -28.92
CA GLY A 116 12.04 2.81 -28.66
C GLY A 116 12.11 4.09 -27.83
N PHE A 117 13.32 4.39 -27.37
CA PHE A 117 13.59 5.55 -26.52
C PHE A 117 13.29 6.90 -27.18
N GLN A 118 13.40 7.02 -28.51
CA GLN A 118 13.12 8.29 -29.20
C GLN A 118 11.65 8.66 -29.11
N ILE A 119 10.75 7.70 -29.36
CA ILE A 119 9.31 7.88 -29.23
C ILE A 119 8.93 8.03 -27.75
N ALA A 120 9.54 7.26 -26.85
CA ALA A 120 9.32 7.39 -25.41
C ALA A 120 9.67 8.79 -24.87
N LYS A 121 10.71 9.45 -25.40
CA LYS A 121 11.04 10.84 -25.05
C LYS A 121 9.95 11.83 -25.48
N ILE A 122 9.27 11.58 -26.59
CA ILE A 122 8.14 12.40 -27.04
C ILE A 122 6.93 12.16 -26.13
N LEU A 123 6.73 10.90 -25.72
CA LEU A 123 5.64 10.45 -24.86
C LEU A 123 6.00 10.43 -23.37
N TRP A 124 7.06 11.11 -22.94
CA TRP A 124 7.57 10.96 -21.56
C TRP A 124 6.49 11.27 -20.51
N PHE A 125 5.68 12.31 -20.74
CA PHE A 125 4.64 12.73 -19.82
C PHE A 125 3.53 11.67 -19.69
N PRO A 126 2.82 11.26 -20.76
CA PRO A 126 1.79 10.24 -20.61
C PRO A 126 2.33 8.91 -20.07
N LEU A 127 3.57 8.54 -20.39
CA LEU A 127 4.20 7.34 -19.84
C LEU A 127 4.43 7.44 -18.33
N CYS A 128 4.97 8.55 -17.84
CA CYS A 128 5.11 8.77 -16.40
C CYS A 128 3.76 8.96 -15.70
N PHE A 129 2.79 9.59 -16.38
CA PHE A 129 1.50 9.94 -15.80
C PHE A 129 0.64 8.70 -15.50
N VAL A 130 0.74 7.63 -16.29
CA VAL A 130 0.06 6.34 -16.01
C VAL A 130 0.44 5.74 -14.65
N VAL A 131 1.60 6.09 -14.08
CA VAL A 131 2.00 5.65 -12.73
C VAL A 131 1.04 6.18 -11.65
N PHE A 132 0.36 7.31 -11.87
CA PHE A 132 -0.69 7.81 -10.97
C PHE A 132 -1.97 6.96 -10.95
N SER A 133 -2.08 5.94 -11.81
CA SER A 133 -3.15 4.95 -11.73
C SER A 133 -2.92 3.94 -10.60
N ILE A 134 -1.71 3.84 -10.06
CA ILE A 134 -1.42 2.99 -8.91
C ILE A 134 -2.06 3.62 -7.66
N PRO A 135 -2.93 2.91 -6.91
CA PRO A 135 -3.54 3.45 -5.69
C PRO A 135 -2.50 3.55 -4.57
N LEU A 136 -1.72 4.62 -4.62
CA LEU A 136 -0.68 4.99 -3.66
C LEU A 136 -1.17 6.19 -2.84
N GLY A 137 -1.16 6.07 -1.51
CA GLY A 137 -1.53 7.18 -0.63
C GLY A 137 -1.88 6.76 0.79
N GLY A 138 -2.54 5.61 0.97
CA GLY A 138 -2.96 5.10 2.29
C GLY A 138 -1.80 4.99 3.29
N GLU A 139 -0.64 4.53 2.82
CA GLU A 139 0.58 4.45 3.63
C GLU A 139 1.08 5.81 4.16
N LEU A 140 0.67 6.91 3.53
CA LEU A 140 1.01 8.27 3.97
C LEU A 140 0.08 8.77 5.07
N VAL A 141 -1.05 8.11 5.33
CA VAL A 141 -2.05 8.56 6.33
C VAL A 141 -1.42 8.77 7.71
N PRO A 142 -0.68 7.81 8.30
CA PRO A 142 -0.11 8.00 9.64
C PRO A 142 0.87 9.18 9.69
N LEU A 143 1.70 9.33 8.66
CA LEU A 143 2.63 10.44 8.55
C LEU A 143 1.89 11.79 8.48
N PHE A 144 0.84 11.85 7.66
CA PHE A 144 0.04 13.06 7.47
C PHE A 144 -0.79 13.43 8.70
N GLN A 145 -1.26 12.45 9.48
CA GLN A 145 -1.91 12.71 10.77
C GLN A 145 -0.95 13.39 11.75
N VAL A 146 0.30 12.90 11.84
CA VAL A 146 1.33 13.50 12.69
C VAL A 146 1.65 14.93 12.24
N ILE A 147 1.90 15.14 10.94
CA ILE A 147 2.15 16.48 10.37
C ILE A 147 0.99 17.42 10.65
N THR A 148 -0.25 16.96 10.47
CA THR A 148 -1.45 17.78 10.71
C THR A 148 -1.58 18.14 12.19
N ALA A 149 -1.29 17.20 13.09
CA ALA A 149 -1.28 17.46 14.53
C ALA A 149 -0.18 18.46 14.94
N ASP A 150 1.04 18.31 14.42
CA ASP A 150 2.16 19.25 14.62
C ASP A 150 1.77 20.67 14.21
N MET A 151 1.25 20.80 12.98
CA MET A 151 0.81 22.09 12.43
C MET A 151 -0.33 22.71 13.24
N SER A 152 -1.32 21.90 13.64
CA SER A 152 -2.48 22.38 14.39
C SER A 152 -2.07 22.92 15.76
N VAL A 153 -1.21 22.20 16.49
CA VAL A 153 -0.65 22.65 17.77
C VAL A 153 0.14 23.94 17.59
N GLN A 154 0.98 24.02 16.56
CA GLN A 154 1.78 25.22 16.31
C GLN A 154 0.91 26.45 16.03
N PHE A 155 -0.16 26.29 15.24
CA PHE A 155 -1.10 27.37 14.93
C PHE A 155 -1.95 27.79 16.13
N LEU A 156 -2.34 26.85 17.00
CA LEU A 156 -3.02 27.14 18.27
C LEU A 156 -2.12 27.95 19.21
N GLN A 157 -0.85 27.55 19.34
CA GLN A 157 0.13 28.28 20.16
C GLN A 157 0.37 29.70 19.63
N TRP A 158 0.49 29.87 18.32
CA TRP A 158 0.61 31.21 17.71
C TRP A 158 -0.62 32.08 17.98
N SER A 159 -1.77 31.46 18.16
CA SER A 159 -3.04 32.15 18.43
C SER A 159 -3.31 32.34 19.93
N GLY A 160 -2.38 31.92 20.80
CA GLY A 160 -2.47 32.08 22.24
C GLY A 160 -3.37 31.06 22.95
N VAL A 161 -3.82 30.01 22.26
CA VAL A 161 -4.67 28.97 22.86
C VAL A 161 -3.79 27.98 23.62
N ALA A 162 -4.10 27.76 24.90
CA ALA A 162 -3.43 26.73 25.69
C ALA A 162 -3.73 25.36 25.08
N VAL A 163 -2.67 24.60 24.76
CA VAL A 163 -2.81 23.33 24.06
C VAL A 163 -1.87 22.30 24.66
N TYR A 164 -2.38 21.10 24.87
CA TYR A 164 -1.62 19.92 25.25
C TYR A 164 -1.84 18.84 24.20
N ARG A 165 -0.76 18.15 23.82
CA ARG A 165 -0.82 17.06 22.83
C ARG A 165 -0.34 15.76 23.43
N ASP A 166 -1.12 14.71 23.21
CA ASP A 166 -0.76 13.33 23.48
C ASP A 166 -0.99 12.47 22.22
N GLY A 167 0.09 12.15 21.51
CA GLY A 167 0.01 11.42 20.24
C GLY A 167 -0.78 12.18 19.17
N LEU A 168 -1.94 11.66 18.77
CA LEU A 168 -2.88 12.28 17.81
C LEU A 168 -4.03 13.04 18.49
N PHE A 169 -4.07 13.04 19.83
CA PHE A 169 -5.07 13.76 20.62
C PHE A 169 -4.55 15.14 20.98
N ILE A 170 -5.38 16.15 20.77
CA ILE A 170 -5.12 17.56 21.02
C ILE A 170 -6.16 18.05 22.02
N THR A 171 -5.71 18.43 23.20
CA THR A 171 -6.55 18.95 24.29
C THR A 171 -6.40 20.47 24.36
N ILE A 172 -7.53 21.16 24.31
CA ILE A 172 -7.66 22.59 24.61
C ILE A 172 -8.61 22.76 25.81
N PRO A 173 -8.71 23.95 26.45
CA PRO A 173 -9.58 24.15 27.61
C PRO A 173 -11.03 23.73 27.38
N ASP A 174 -11.53 23.90 26.17
CA ASP A 174 -12.93 23.68 25.80
C ASP A 174 -13.23 22.26 25.30
N GLY A 175 -12.22 21.42 25.06
CA GLY A 175 -12.45 20.08 24.54
C GLY A 175 -11.22 19.28 24.11
N LEU A 176 -11.50 18.03 23.74
CA LEU A 176 -10.54 17.07 23.22
C LEU A 176 -10.82 16.82 21.73
N PHE A 177 -9.79 16.95 20.90
CA PHE A 177 -9.84 16.69 19.47
C PHE A 177 -8.91 15.51 19.12
N GLU A 178 -9.33 14.69 18.16
CA GLU A 178 -8.52 13.61 17.62
C GLU A 178 -8.27 13.88 16.13
N VAL A 179 -7.01 13.79 15.69
CA VAL A 179 -6.68 13.80 14.27
C VAL A 179 -6.96 12.42 13.68
N ALA A 180 -8.24 12.12 13.45
CA ALA A 180 -8.68 10.87 12.85
C ALA A 180 -8.14 10.71 11.42
N GLU A 181 -8.18 9.48 10.89
CA GLU A 181 -7.69 9.15 9.55
C GLU A 181 -8.32 10.02 8.45
N ALA A 182 -9.63 10.31 8.57
CA ALA A 182 -10.35 11.20 7.66
C ALA A 182 -9.79 12.64 7.63
N CYS A 183 -9.13 13.08 8.71
CA CYS A 183 -8.53 14.41 8.83
C CYS A 183 -7.09 14.49 8.30
N SER A 184 -6.48 13.36 7.94
CA SER A 184 -5.10 13.30 7.42
C SER A 184 -4.88 14.17 6.18
N GLY A 185 -5.90 14.37 5.35
CA GLY A 185 -5.81 15.21 4.14
C GLY A 185 -5.17 14.53 2.94
N VAL A 186 -4.76 13.26 3.06
CA VAL A 186 -4.11 12.49 1.99
C VAL A 186 -4.93 12.48 0.70
N ARG A 187 -6.26 12.31 0.81
CA ARG A 187 -7.17 12.33 -0.35
C ARG A 187 -7.02 13.59 -1.21
N PHE A 188 -7.00 14.76 -0.57
CA PHE A 188 -6.87 16.03 -1.29
C PHE A 188 -5.44 16.26 -1.78
N PHE A 189 -4.45 15.81 -1.00
CA PHE A 189 -3.04 15.84 -1.37
C PHE A 189 -2.78 15.10 -2.69
N VAL A 190 -3.18 13.83 -2.79
CA VAL A 190 -2.94 13.03 -3.99
C VAL A 190 -3.63 13.67 -5.21
N ALA A 191 -4.87 14.11 -5.07
CA ALA A 191 -5.59 14.80 -6.15
C ALA A 191 -4.88 16.09 -6.61
N CYS A 192 -4.34 16.88 -5.68
CA CYS A 192 -3.59 18.10 -6.00
C CYS A 192 -2.26 17.80 -6.72
N VAL A 193 -1.55 16.73 -6.34
CA VAL A 193 -0.30 16.32 -7.00
C VAL A 193 -0.57 15.85 -8.44
N VAL A 194 -1.61 15.05 -8.65
CA VAL A 194 -2.01 14.57 -9.99
C VAL A 194 -2.42 15.75 -10.88
N LEU A 195 -3.31 16.60 -10.39
CA LEU A 195 -3.74 17.78 -11.14
C LEU A 195 -2.57 18.75 -11.38
N GLY A 196 -1.74 18.98 -10.35
CA GLY A 196 -0.55 19.81 -10.42
C GLY A 196 0.45 19.31 -11.46
N SER A 197 0.57 17.99 -11.64
CA SER A 197 1.42 17.39 -12.67
C SER A 197 0.90 17.71 -14.09
N VAL A 198 -0.43 17.65 -14.30
CA VAL A 198 -1.06 18.03 -15.57
C VAL A 198 -0.87 19.53 -15.83
N ILE A 199 -1.17 20.37 -14.84
CA ILE A 199 -1.00 21.83 -14.96
C ILE A 199 0.48 22.17 -15.23
N ALA A 200 1.42 21.53 -14.54
CA ALA A 200 2.84 21.75 -14.75
C ALA A 200 3.25 21.42 -16.20
N TYR A 201 2.77 20.29 -16.72
CA TYR A 201 3.08 19.87 -18.08
C TYR A 201 2.51 20.83 -19.11
N VAL A 202 1.28 21.31 -18.90
CA VAL A 202 0.56 22.17 -19.84
C VAL A 202 1.01 23.64 -19.79
N SER A 203 1.33 24.17 -18.61
CA SER A 203 1.62 25.60 -18.43
C SER A 203 3.10 25.95 -18.64
N TYR A 204 4.02 24.98 -18.55
CA TYR A 204 5.46 25.27 -18.58
C TYR A 204 6.21 24.39 -19.59
N THR A 205 7.20 25.00 -20.25
CA THR A 205 8.13 24.32 -21.16
C THR A 205 9.43 23.94 -20.45
N ALA A 206 9.95 24.83 -19.60
CA ALA A 206 11.21 24.63 -18.88
C ALA A 206 11.05 23.62 -17.74
N ILE A 207 11.94 22.62 -17.68
CA ILE A 207 11.87 21.53 -16.70
C ILE A 207 11.94 22.03 -15.25
N TRP A 208 12.74 23.07 -14.97
CA TRP A 208 12.86 23.62 -13.63
C TRP A 208 11.54 24.28 -13.16
N LYS A 209 10.80 24.94 -14.06
CA LYS A 209 9.47 25.51 -13.76
C LYS A 209 8.46 24.41 -13.46
N ARG A 210 8.51 23.31 -14.21
CA ARG A 210 7.68 22.11 -13.94
C ARG A 210 7.95 21.53 -12.58
N ILE A 211 9.23 21.35 -12.23
CA ILE A 211 9.65 20.83 -10.92
C ILE A 211 9.22 21.78 -9.81
N LEU A 212 9.46 23.09 -9.96
CA LEU A 212 9.07 24.10 -8.98
C LEU A 212 7.54 24.11 -8.74
N PHE A 213 6.76 24.05 -9.82
CA PHE A 213 5.30 24.01 -9.70
C PHE A 213 4.81 22.69 -9.10
N LEU A 214 5.45 21.57 -9.41
CA LEU A 214 5.13 20.29 -8.79
C LEU A 214 5.43 20.31 -7.28
N LEU A 215 6.56 20.89 -6.86
CA LEU A 215 6.87 21.10 -5.45
C LEU A 215 5.82 21.98 -4.78
N PHE A 216 5.37 23.03 -5.45
CA PHE A 216 4.26 23.86 -4.96
C PHE A 216 2.96 23.06 -4.83
N ALA A 217 2.62 22.21 -5.81
CA ALA A 217 1.45 21.33 -5.77
C ALA A 217 1.51 20.24 -4.69
N ILE A 218 2.72 19.91 -4.20
CA ILE A 218 2.94 19.01 -3.06
C ILE A 218 2.77 19.79 -1.74
N ILE A 219 3.42 20.96 -1.61
CA ILE A 219 3.47 21.72 -0.36
C ILE A 219 2.13 22.38 -0.03
N LEU A 220 1.49 22.99 -1.03
CA LEU A 220 0.24 23.74 -0.84
C LEU A 220 -0.87 22.93 -0.14
N PRO A 221 -1.25 21.72 -0.60
CA PRO A 221 -2.31 20.94 0.06
C PRO A 221 -1.94 20.50 1.48
N ILE A 222 -0.66 20.29 1.79
CA ILE A 222 -0.21 19.96 3.16
C ILE A 222 -0.46 21.15 4.08
N LEU A 223 -0.01 22.35 3.67
CA LEU A 223 -0.23 23.58 4.43
C LEU A 223 -1.72 23.89 4.59
N ALA A 224 -2.47 23.74 3.50
CA ALA A 224 -3.91 23.93 3.48
C ALA A 224 -4.61 22.96 4.45
N ASN A 225 -4.22 21.68 4.47
CA ASN A 225 -4.81 20.70 5.39
C ASN A 225 -4.54 21.05 6.87
N GLY A 226 -3.32 21.48 7.21
CA GLY A 226 -3.01 21.93 8.57
C GLY A 226 -3.83 23.15 8.98
N LEU A 227 -4.00 24.13 8.07
CA LEU A 227 -4.85 25.30 8.31
C LEU A 227 -6.33 24.90 8.48
N ARG A 228 -6.80 23.93 7.70
CA ARG A 228 -8.17 23.40 7.81
C ARG A 228 -8.39 22.75 9.19
N ALA A 229 -7.52 21.84 9.59
CA ALA A 229 -7.63 21.15 10.89
C ALA A 229 -7.58 22.13 12.06
N TYR A 230 -6.65 23.09 12.03
CA TYR A 230 -6.61 24.20 12.98
C TYR A 230 -7.90 25.01 12.99
N GLY A 231 -8.44 25.36 11.82
CA GLY A 231 -9.70 26.09 11.68
C GLY A 231 -10.87 25.37 12.34
N THR A 232 -10.97 24.05 12.17
CA THR A 232 -12.00 23.23 12.85
C THR A 232 -11.88 23.30 14.37
N ILE A 233 -10.66 23.20 14.91
CA ILE A 233 -10.43 23.31 16.36
C ILE A 233 -10.82 24.70 16.87
N MET A 234 -10.48 25.76 16.13
CA MET A 234 -10.82 27.13 16.49
C MET A 234 -12.32 27.40 16.43
N VAL A 235 -13.05 26.82 15.46
CA VAL A 235 -14.51 26.90 15.42
C VAL A 235 -15.11 26.26 16.67
N GLY A 236 -14.57 25.12 17.11
CA GLY A 236 -14.96 24.52 18.38
C GLY A 236 -14.68 25.45 19.57
N HIS A 237 -13.46 25.98 19.66
CA HIS A 237 -13.02 26.86 20.75
C HIS A 237 -13.84 28.16 20.86
N LEU A 238 -14.14 28.81 19.73
CA LEU A 238 -14.74 30.15 19.71
C LEU A 238 -16.27 30.14 19.64
N ILE A 239 -16.87 29.10 19.08
CA ILE A 239 -18.32 29.06 18.82
C ILE A 239 -18.98 28.00 19.69
N ASP A 240 -18.84 26.71 19.33
CA ASP A 240 -19.33 25.56 20.09
C ASP A 240 -18.81 24.26 19.44
N MET A 241 -18.57 23.22 20.24
CA MET A 241 -18.17 21.89 19.75
C MET A 241 -19.17 21.29 18.74
N LYS A 242 -20.46 21.61 18.84
CA LYS A 242 -21.48 21.12 17.90
C LYS A 242 -21.30 21.62 16.47
N TYR A 243 -20.72 22.80 16.28
CA TYR A 243 -20.47 23.36 14.95
C TYR A 243 -19.15 22.86 14.34
N ALA A 244 -18.21 22.40 15.16
CA ALA A 244 -16.97 21.79 14.69
C ALA A 244 -17.23 20.52 13.86
N SER A 245 -18.11 19.62 14.35
CA SER A 245 -18.46 18.39 13.63
C SER A 245 -19.33 18.62 12.38
N ALA A 246 -20.14 19.69 12.37
CA ALA A 246 -20.97 20.05 11.21
C ALA A 246 -20.17 20.78 10.11
N ALA A 247 -19.15 21.55 10.50
CA ALA A 247 -18.24 22.24 9.58
C ALA A 247 -17.38 21.23 8.78
N ASP A 248 -16.87 20.19 9.44
CA ASP A 248 -15.94 19.22 8.85
C ASP A 248 -16.47 18.46 7.63
N HIS A 249 -17.78 18.19 7.55
CA HIS A 249 -18.31 17.27 6.52
C HIS A 249 -18.95 17.94 5.28
N LEU A 250 -19.55 19.14 5.37
CA LEU A 250 -20.36 19.69 4.27
C LEU A 250 -19.79 20.97 3.62
N ILE A 251 -19.09 21.81 4.38
CA ILE A 251 -18.60 23.13 3.91
C ILE A 251 -17.08 23.15 3.71
N TYR A 252 -16.32 22.45 4.56
CA TYR A 252 -14.86 22.45 4.54
C TYR A 252 -14.20 21.32 3.73
N GLY A 253 -14.96 20.40 3.14
CA GLY A 253 -14.43 19.36 2.26
C GLY A 253 -14.26 19.82 0.82
N TRP A 254 -15.36 19.85 0.05
CA TRP A 254 -15.33 20.15 -1.39
C TRP A 254 -15.03 21.63 -1.69
N GLY A 255 -15.58 22.57 -0.91
CA GLY A 255 -15.32 24.00 -1.09
C GLY A 255 -13.86 24.38 -0.82
N PHE A 256 -13.29 23.85 0.25
CA PHE A 256 -11.86 24.05 0.57
C PHE A 256 -10.94 23.45 -0.49
N PHE A 257 -11.26 22.24 -0.97
CA PHE A 257 -10.51 21.62 -2.06
C PHE A 257 -10.59 22.47 -3.33
N ALA A 258 -11.78 22.95 -3.71
CA ALA A 258 -11.96 23.84 -4.87
C ALA A 258 -11.15 25.15 -4.72
N PHE A 259 -11.07 25.69 -3.51
CA PHE A 259 -10.23 26.85 -3.21
C PHE A 259 -8.74 26.57 -3.40
N VAL A 260 -8.22 25.45 -2.90
CA VAL A 260 -6.82 25.03 -3.10
C VAL A 260 -6.52 24.81 -4.59
N VAL A 261 -7.42 24.14 -5.31
CA VAL A 261 -7.30 23.95 -6.76
C VAL A 261 -7.31 25.28 -7.51
N MET A 262 -8.17 26.22 -7.10
CA MET A 262 -8.19 27.57 -7.67
C MET A 262 -6.85 28.28 -7.47
N ILE A 263 -6.23 28.18 -6.30
CA ILE A 263 -4.88 28.72 -6.06
C ILE A 263 -3.86 28.07 -7.00
N LEU A 264 -3.90 26.75 -7.19
CA LEU A 264 -3.00 26.07 -8.14
C LEU A 264 -3.16 26.60 -9.56
N VAL A 265 -4.40 26.71 -10.05
CA VAL A 265 -4.70 27.20 -11.40
C VAL A 265 -4.32 28.68 -11.58
N LEU A 266 -4.58 29.53 -10.58
CA LEU A 266 -4.19 30.93 -10.65
C LEU A 266 -2.67 31.10 -10.62
N SER A 267 -1.99 30.34 -9.77
CA SER A 267 -0.52 30.36 -9.66
C SER A 267 0.14 29.90 -10.95
N SER A 268 -0.46 28.95 -11.68
CA SER A 268 0.11 28.48 -12.95
C SER A 268 0.10 29.57 -14.03
N LYS A 269 -0.92 30.43 -14.05
CA LYS A 269 -1.02 31.54 -15.00
C LYS A 269 0.07 32.59 -14.80
N ILE A 270 0.54 32.80 -13.57
CA ILE A 270 1.57 33.81 -13.25
C ILE A 270 2.92 33.44 -13.90
N GLY A 271 3.25 32.16 -13.95
CA GLY A 271 4.53 31.68 -14.49
C GLY A 271 4.46 31.08 -15.90
N ALA A 272 3.26 31.03 -16.50
CA ALA A 272 3.00 30.30 -17.74
C ALA A 272 3.86 30.82 -18.91
N ASP A 273 4.44 29.89 -19.66
CA ASP A 273 5.22 30.22 -20.86
C ASP A 273 4.24 30.48 -22.04
N PRO A 274 4.36 31.59 -22.79
CA PRO A 274 3.48 31.92 -23.91
C PRO A 274 3.40 30.82 -24.99
N ASP A 275 4.49 30.08 -25.18
CA ASP A 275 4.64 29.08 -26.24
C ASP A 275 4.33 27.64 -25.80
N ALA A 276 3.80 27.43 -24.58
CA ALA A 276 3.68 26.09 -23.99
C ALA A 276 2.92 25.07 -24.85
N HIS A 277 2.01 25.50 -25.75
CA HIS A 277 1.32 24.65 -26.73
C HIS A 277 1.13 25.26 -28.12
N ALA A 278 1.97 26.20 -28.56
CA ALA A 278 1.81 26.87 -29.87
C ALA A 278 2.07 25.98 -31.12
N HIS A 279 2.24 24.66 -30.95
CA HIS A 279 2.56 23.73 -32.04
C HIS A 279 1.43 22.72 -32.32
N THR A 280 0.21 23.19 -32.58
CA THR A 280 -0.70 22.43 -33.45
C THR A 280 -0.20 22.56 -34.88
N ASN A 281 0.78 21.72 -35.24
CA ASN A 281 1.21 21.57 -36.63
C ASN A 281 0.02 21.04 -37.45
N THR A 282 -0.65 21.94 -38.17
CA THR A 282 -1.65 21.65 -39.21
C THR A 282 -1.02 21.18 -40.52
N GLY A 283 0.29 20.94 -40.54
CA GLY A 283 1.01 20.36 -41.67
C GLY A 283 0.59 18.93 -41.98
N ALA A 284 0.81 18.51 -43.23
CA ALA A 284 0.58 17.12 -43.65
C ALA A 284 1.40 16.16 -42.79
N ILE A 285 0.76 15.09 -42.28
CA ILE A 285 1.41 14.06 -41.46
C ILE A 285 2.54 13.42 -42.27
N SER A 286 3.79 13.70 -41.90
CA SER A 286 4.95 13.02 -42.47
C SER A 286 5.23 11.73 -41.68
N LEU A 287 5.47 10.62 -42.38
CA LEU A 287 5.73 9.32 -41.76
C LEU A 287 7.19 8.94 -41.98
N HIS A 288 7.89 8.61 -40.89
CA HIS A 288 9.24 8.11 -41.00
C HIS A 288 9.26 6.75 -41.73
N LYS A 289 10.10 6.59 -42.75
CA LYS A 289 10.15 5.39 -43.62
C LYS A 289 10.28 4.07 -42.85
N ASN A 290 11.01 4.10 -41.72
CA ASN A 290 11.21 2.93 -40.87
C ASN A 290 9.93 2.34 -40.25
N TRP A 291 8.81 3.06 -40.17
CA TRP A 291 7.55 2.47 -39.71
C TRP A 291 7.10 1.30 -40.59
N ALA A 292 7.29 1.41 -41.90
CA ALA A 292 6.96 0.36 -42.85
C ALA A 292 8.03 -0.75 -42.93
N SER A 293 9.30 -0.44 -42.67
CA SER A 293 10.41 -1.39 -42.80
C SER A 293 10.79 -2.10 -41.50
N THR A 294 10.19 -1.75 -40.36
CA THR A 294 10.48 -2.39 -39.07
C THR A 294 9.79 -3.74 -38.99
N HIS A 295 10.55 -4.78 -38.63
CA HIS A 295 10.00 -6.13 -38.41
C HIS A 295 9.39 -6.23 -37.01
N TRP A 296 8.10 -5.89 -36.90
CA TRP A 296 7.36 -5.87 -35.64
C TRP A 296 7.11 -7.25 -34.97
N PRO A 297 6.89 -8.37 -35.69
CA PRO A 297 6.51 -9.64 -35.06
C PRO A 297 7.54 -10.22 -34.06
N PRO A 298 8.86 -10.23 -34.31
CA PRO A 298 9.83 -10.72 -33.34
C PRO A 298 9.83 -9.93 -32.02
N ILE A 299 9.57 -8.62 -32.09
CA ILE A 299 9.49 -7.76 -30.89
C ILE A 299 8.23 -8.07 -30.10
N ALA A 300 7.10 -8.23 -30.80
CA ALA A 300 5.85 -8.64 -30.17
C ALA A 300 6.02 -10.00 -29.47
N PHE A 301 6.64 -10.97 -30.14
CA PHE A 301 6.93 -12.28 -29.55
C PHE A 301 7.84 -12.18 -28.31
N ALA A 302 8.95 -11.43 -28.41
CA ALA A 302 9.86 -11.21 -27.29
C ALA A 302 9.19 -10.50 -26.10
N SER A 303 8.22 -9.61 -26.35
CA SER A 303 7.46 -8.91 -25.30
C SER A 303 6.34 -9.75 -24.67
N ILE A 304 5.92 -10.84 -25.33
CA ILE A 304 4.90 -11.78 -24.82
C ILE A 304 5.54 -12.86 -23.96
N LEU A 305 6.77 -13.28 -24.26
CA LEU A 305 7.48 -14.33 -23.51
C LEU A 305 7.46 -14.11 -21.98
N PRO A 306 7.71 -12.90 -21.45
CA PRO A 306 7.65 -12.67 -20.02
C PRO A 306 6.21 -12.79 -19.48
N LEU A 307 5.18 -12.37 -20.23
CA LEU A 307 3.78 -12.50 -19.83
C LEU A 307 3.36 -13.97 -19.74
N VAL A 308 3.77 -14.78 -20.72
CA VAL A 308 3.56 -16.24 -20.72
C VAL A 308 4.29 -16.90 -19.55
N PHE A 309 5.52 -16.48 -19.26
CA PHE A 309 6.26 -16.95 -18.09
C PHE A 309 5.51 -16.65 -16.80
N THR A 310 4.96 -15.44 -16.64
CA THR A 310 4.18 -15.07 -15.46
C THR A 310 2.92 -15.93 -15.34
N ALA A 311 2.17 -16.09 -16.43
CA ALA A 311 0.98 -16.95 -16.45
C ALA A 311 1.32 -18.41 -16.09
N ALA A 312 2.42 -18.96 -16.64
CA ALA A 312 2.88 -20.30 -16.33
C ALA A 312 3.31 -20.46 -14.87
N MET A 313 3.97 -19.46 -14.30
CA MET A 313 4.31 -19.43 -12.87
C MET A 313 3.07 -19.41 -12.00
N VAL A 314 2.11 -18.53 -12.28
CA VAL A 314 0.84 -18.47 -11.52
C VAL A 314 0.10 -19.80 -11.58
N LEU A 315 -0.03 -20.41 -12.76
CA LEU A 315 -0.65 -21.74 -12.91
C LEU A 315 0.10 -22.84 -12.15
N GLY A 316 1.42 -22.74 -12.03
CA GLY A 316 2.22 -23.66 -11.22
C GLY A 316 2.02 -23.45 -9.72
N LEU A 317 1.95 -22.18 -9.29
CA LEU A 317 1.79 -21.77 -7.90
C LEU A 317 0.38 -22.04 -7.37
N SER A 318 -0.65 -21.85 -8.19
CA SER A 318 -2.05 -22.08 -7.80
C SER A 318 -2.37 -23.54 -7.46
N ASN A 319 -1.49 -24.49 -7.84
CA ASN A 319 -1.64 -25.91 -7.52
C ASN A 319 -1.00 -26.30 -6.19
N VAL A 320 -0.30 -25.37 -5.53
CA VAL A 320 0.32 -25.57 -4.23
C VAL A 320 -0.69 -25.12 -3.20
N THR A 321 -1.29 -26.06 -2.48
CA THR A 321 -2.12 -25.77 -1.32
C THR A 321 -1.36 -26.16 -0.07
N SER A 322 -1.14 -25.19 0.81
CA SER A 322 -0.64 -25.45 2.16
C SER A 322 -1.77 -25.22 3.17
N SER A 323 -1.82 -26.05 4.20
CA SER A 323 -2.80 -25.89 5.27
C SER A 323 -2.16 -26.14 6.61
N VAL A 324 -2.72 -25.54 7.65
CA VAL A 324 -2.31 -25.77 9.02
C VAL A 324 -3.49 -26.23 9.86
N HIS A 325 -3.27 -27.29 10.62
CA HIS A 325 -4.21 -27.79 11.61
C HIS A 325 -3.52 -27.95 12.96
N PHE A 326 -4.31 -27.87 14.03
CA PHE A 326 -3.81 -28.00 15.38
C PHE A 326 -4.01 -29.41 15.93
N ASP A 327 -2.91 -30.08 16.25
CA ASP A 327 -2.91 -31.38 16.92
C ASP A 327 -3.06 -31.18 18.43
N VAL A 328 -4.31 -31.12 18.89
CA VAL A 328 -4.67 -30.90 20.30
C VAL A 328 -4.10 -31.98 21.22
N ALA A 329 -3.75 -33.17 20.73
CA ALA A 329 -3.13 -34.21 21.54
C ALA A 329 -1.72 -33.83 22.02
N LYS A 330 -1.05 -32.88 21.35
CA LYS A 330 0.28 -32.37 21.71
C LYS A 330 0.24 -31.09 22.53
N GLN A 331 -0.95 -30.65 22.95
CA GLN A 331 -1.11 -29.37 23.64
C GLN A 331 -0.49 -29.38 25.05
N PRO A 332 0.08 -28.26 25.51
CA PRO A 332 0.41 -28.09 26.92
C PRO A 332 -0.86 -27.76 27.75
N GLY A 333 -1.05 -28.41 28.89
CA GLY A 333 -2.15 -28.08 29.80
C GLY A 333 -3.54 -28.47 29.26
N GLN A 334 -4.52 -27.57 29.41
CA GLN A 334 -5.93 -27.82 29.09
C GLN A 334 -6.51 -26.79 28.13
N THR A 335 -7.40 -27.22 27.24
CA THR A 335 -8.19 -26.35 26.36
C THR A 335 -9.13 -25.47 27.18
N MET A 336 -9.29 -24.21 26.77
CA MET A 336 -10.26 -23.27 27.36
C MET A 336 -11.25 -22.78 26.30
N GLU A 337 -12.48 -22.47 26.70
CA GLU A 337 -13.42 -21.79 25.82
C GLU A 337 -13.08 -20.29 25.71
N LEU A 338 -12.97 -19.80 24.48
CA LEU A 338 -12.56 -18.42 24.15
C LEU A 338 -13.45 -17.32 24.74
N ASP A 339 -14.70 -17.60 25.09
CA ASP A 339 -15.61 -16.60 25.66
C ASP A 339 -15.51 -16.51 27.20
N SER A 340 -14.78 -17.44 27.82
CA SER A 340 -14.60 -17.51 29.27
C SER A 340 -13.28 -16.89 29.77
N VAL A 341 -12.45 -16.37 28.87
CA VAL A 341 -11.08 -15.91 29.18
C VAL A 341 -10.98 -14.39 29.33
N SER A 342 -10.14 -13.94 30.25
CA SER A 342 -9.94 -12.51 30.53
C SER A 342 -9.04 -11.79 29.51
N TRP A 343 -8.21 -12.54 28.78
CA TRP A 343 -7.38 -12.05 27.68
C TRP A 343 -7.71 -12.84 26.42
N LYS A 344 -8.18 -12.12 25.39
CA LYS A 344 -8.58 -12.68 24.10
C LYS A 344 -7.89 -11.88 22.97
N PRO A 345 -6.97 -12.51 22.23
CA PRO A 345 -6.52 -11.98 20.94
C PRO A 345 -7.68 -11.84 19.94
N GLN A 346 -7.57 -10.90 19.00
CA GLN A 346 -8.56 -10.64 17.95
C GLN A 346 -7.92 -10.91 16.60
N PHE A 347 -8.24 -12.06 16.00
CA PHE A 347 -7.81 -12.42 14.65
C PHE A 347 -9.02 -12.51 13.74
N THR A 348 -8.91 -11.94 12.55
CA THR A 348 -10.00 -11.93 11.57
C THR A 348 -10.01 -13.25 10.79
N ASN A 349 -11.10 -14.01 10.93
CA ASN A 349 -11.38 -15.23 10.17
C ASN A 349 -10.22 -16.25 10.11
N PRO A 350 -9.58 -16.63 11.23
CA PRO A 350 -8.57 -17.69 11.20
C PRO A 350 -9.20 -19.02 10.73
N ALA A 351 -8.44 -19.81 9.97
CA ALA A 351 -8.89 -21.14 9.52
C ALA A 351 -8.98 -22.13 10.69
N SER A 352 -8.09 -21.97 11.67
CA SER A 352 -8.13 -22.70 12.93
C SER A 352 -7.73 -21.77 14.09
N GLU A 353 -8.38 -21.91 15.23
CA GLU A 353 -8.10 -21.12 16.44
C GLU A 353 -8.08 -22.04 17.64
N HIS A 354 -7.09 -21.88 18.54
CA HIS A 354 -6.98 -22.67 19.75
C HIS A 354 -6.53 -21.80 20.93
N PHE A 355 -7.19 -21.97 22.07
CA PHE A 355 -6.78 -21.36 23.33
C PHE A 355 -6.58 -22.46 24.38
N GLY A 356 -5.47 -22.39 25.10
CA GLY A 356 -5.25 -23.27 26.25
C GLY A 356 -4.56 -22.59 27.42
N ARG A 357 -4.52 -23.32 28.53
CA ARG A 357 -4.04 -22.83 29.83
C ARG A 357 -3.25 -23.92 30.56
N VAL A 358 -2.10 -23.51 31.10
CA VAL A 358 -1.23 -24.33 31.96
C VAL A 358 -1.20 -23.72 33.37
N ASP A 359 -1.38 -24.56 34.39
CA ASP A 359 -1.25 -24.22 35.83
C ASP A 359 -2.01 -22.97 36.29
N ARG A 360 -3.15 -22.66 35.66
CA ARG A 360 -4.00 -21.49 35.92
C ARG A 360 -3.33 -20.11 35.74
N LYS A 361 -2.08 -20.06 35.29
CA LYS A 361 -1.29 -18.82 35.18
C LYS A 361 -0.81 -18.53 33.77
N PHE A 362 -0.50 -19.57 33.00
CA PHE A 362 0.06 -19.46 31.67
C PHE A 362 -1.02 -19.73 30.62
N ASP A 363 -1.40 -18.69 29.90
CA ASP A 363 -2.36 -18.74 28.81
C ASP A 363 -1.62 -18.76 27.48
N TYR A 364 -2.08 -19.55 26.51
CA TYR A 364 -1.55 -19.53 25.16
C TYR A 364 -2.67 -19.58 24.12
N TYR A 365 -2.35 -19.02 22.96
CA TYR A 365 -3.27 -18.83 21.86
C TYR A 365 -2.56 -19.10 20.54
N LEU A 366 -3.21 -19.86 19.66
CA LEU A 366 -2.78 -20.09 18.28
C LEU A 366 -3.91 -19.72 17.32
N ALA A 367 -3.55 -19.00 16.25
CA ALA A 367 -4.43 -18.75 15.11
C ALA A 367 -3.72 -19.18 13.82
N GLY A 368 -4.30 -20.14 13.11
CA GLY A 368 -3.77 -20.73 11.90
C GLY A 368 -4.47 -20.17 10.66
N TYR A 369 -3.68 -19.89 9.63
CA TYR A 369 -4.13 -19.40 8.33
C TYR A 369 -3.65 -20.36 7.25
N ASN A 370 -4.59 -20.76 6.38
CA ASN A 370 -4.34 -21.63 5.25
C ASN A 370 -4.06 -20.80 3.99
N ASP A 371 -3.59 -21.49 2.96
CA ASP A 371 -3.23 -20.90 1.68
C ASP A 371 -4.41 -20.47 0.82
N GLY A 372 -4.22 -19.35 0.13
CA GLY A 372 -5.08 -18.89 -0.96
C GLY A 372 -6.50 -18.50 -0.55
N GLU A 373 -6.78 -18.26 0.74
CA GLU A 373 -8.09 -17.79 1.19
C GLU A 373 -8.17 -16.25 1.17
N PRO A 374 -9.02 -15.64 0.32
CA PRO A 374 -9.18 -14.19 0.27
C PRO A 374 -9.60 -13.61 1.63
N ASP A 375 -9.09 -12.43 1.97
CA ASP A 375 -9.37 -11.71 3.23
C ASP A 375 -8.94 -12.44 4.52
N LYS A 376 -8.11 -13.49 4.41
CA LYS A 376 -7.58 -14.25 5.54
C LYS A 376 -6.06 -14.17 5.58
N GLU A 377 -5.56 -13.00 5.96
CA GLU A 377 -4.13 -12.77 6.11
C GLU A 377 -3.64 -13.03 7.54
N LEU A 378 -2.56 -13.79 7.67
CA LEU A 378 -1.87 -14.01 8.96
C LEU A 378 -1.36 -12.69 9.58
N VAL A 379 -0.70 -11.87 8.76
CA VAL A 379 -0.11 -10.58 9.15
C VAL A 379 -0.96 -9.46 8.55
N SER A 380 -2.01 -9.08 9.26
CA SER A 380 -2.93 -7.99 8.90
C SER A 380 -2.96 -6.91 9.98
N SER A 381 -3.25 -5.66 9.60
CA SER A 381 -3.56 -4.56 10.53
C SER A 381 -4.83 -4.80 11.34
N ASN A 382 -5.70 -5.70 10.87
CA ASN A 382 -6.92 -6.12 11.56
C ASN A 382 -6.64 -7.12 12.69
N ASN A 383 -5.52 -7.85 12.63
CA ASN A 383 -5.16 -8.85 13.63
C ASN A 383 -4.43 -8.19 14.81
N ARG A 384 -4.87 -8.51 16.04
CA ARG A 384 -4.35 -7.94 17.28
C ARG A 384 -4.17 -9.01 18.34
N PHE A 385 -3.10 -8.90 19.12
CA PHE A 385 -2.81 -9.83 20.22
C PHE A 385 -3.55 -9.49 21.52
N PHE A 386 -4.44 -8.50 21.50
CA PHE A 386 -5.31 -8.11 22.60
C PHE A 386 -6.50 -7.28 22.08
N ASP A 387 -7.62 -7.34 22.78
CA ASP A 387 -8.79 -6.50 22.52
C ASP A 387 -8.58 -5.05 23.00
N ILE A 388 -8.60 -4.10 22.06
CA ILE A 388 -8.40 -2.67 22.33
C ILE A 388 -9.54 -2.02 23.13
N LYS A 389 -10.72 -2.66 23.20
CA LYS A 389 -11.84 -2.17 24.03
C LYS A 389 -11.56 -2.40 25.51
N THR A 390 -10.85 -3.49 25.82
CA THR A 390 -10.59 -3.94 27.20
C THR A 390 -9.19 -3.58 27.67
N TRP A 391 -8.19 -3.72 26.78
CA TRP A 391 -6.77 -3.60 27.09
C TRP A 391 -6.14 -2.38 26.41
N ARG A 392 -5.26 -1.71 27.13
CA ARG A 392 -4.43 -0.62 26.63
C ARG A 392 -2.97 -1.06 26.54
N TYR A 393 -2.33 -0.64 25.47
CA TYR A 393 -0.91 -0.80 25.26
C TYR A 393 -0.12 0.08 26.24
N ILE A 394 0.90 -0.48 26.88
CA ILE A 394 1.80 0.25 27.78
C ILE A 394 3.18 0.38 27.13
N THR A 395 3.81 -0.74 26.78
CA THR A 395 5.13 -0.77 26.15
C THR A 395 5.37 -2.07 25.39
N ALA A 396 6.39 -2.09 24.54
CA ALA A 396 6.85 -3.28 23.84
C ALA A 396 8.37 -3.35 23.79
N SER A 397 8.89 -4.57 23.85
CA SER A 397 10.31 -4.87 23.65
C SER A 397 10.46 -6.12 22.79
N THR A 398 11.51 -6.20 21.98
CA THR A 398 11.86 -7.43 21.26
C THR A 398 12.79 -8.28 22.13
N ILE A 399 12.50 -9.58 22.22
CA ILE A 399 13.28 -10.55 22.97
C ILE A 399 13.65 -11.71 22.04
N SER A 400 14.90 -12.16 22.12
CA SER A 400 15.34 -13.37 21.43
C SER A 400 15.06 -14.57 22.34
N LEU A 401 14.19 -15.46 21.88
CA LEU A 401 13.85 -16.71 22.57
C LEU A 401 14.74 -17.83 22.05
N THR A 402 15.53 -18.42 22.94
CA THR A 402 16.15 -19.73 22.71
C THR A 402 15.26 -20.76 23.39
N ALA A 403 14.46 -21.47 22.58
CA ALA A 403 13.59 -22.52 23.09
C ALA A 403 14.33 -23.86 23.14
N LYS A 404 13.93 -24.72 24.07
CA LYS A 404 14.45 -26.09 24.14
C LYS A 404 14.13 -26.84 22.84
N ASP A 405 15.12 -27.52 22.29
CA ASP A 405 15.01 -28.32 21.05
C ASP A 405 14.72 -27.51 19.76
N ILE A 406 14.95 -26.19 19.77
CA ILE A 406 14.92 -25.34 18.56
C ILE A 406 16.31 -24.75 18.34
N GLU A 407 16.94 -25.09 17.21
CA GLU A 407 18.32 -24.67 16.90
C GLU A 407 18.46 -23.17 16.62
N GLN A 408 17.44 -22.54 16.03
CA GLN A 408 17.47 -21.12 15.69
C GLN A 408 16.71 -20.26 16.71
N PRO A 409 17.30 -19.13 17.15
CA PRO A 409 16.61 -18.24 18.07
C PRO A 409 15.40 -17.57 17.41
N ILE A 410 14.30 -17.48 18.13
CA ILE A 410 13.05 -16.86 17.67
C ILE A 410 13.02 -15.41 18.14
N ASN A 411 12.89 -14.47 17.22
CA ASN A 411 12.69 -13.06 17.58
C ASN A 411 11.24 -12.82 17.98
N ALA A 412 10.92 -12.89 19.27
CA ALA A 412 9.58 -12.64 19.79
C ALA A 412 9.38 -11.18 20.24
N ARG A 413 8.13 -10.71 20.26
CA ARG A 413 7.77 -9.37 20.75
C ARG A 413 7.00 -9.49 22.05
N LEU A 414 7.52 -8.88 23.09
CA LEU A 414 6.91 -8.78 24.41
C LEU A 414 6.11 -7.49 24.48
N LEU A 415 4.82 -7.60 24.79
CA LEU A 415 3.89 -6.51 25.01
C LEU A 415 3.53 -6.46 26.50
N GLN A 416 3.49 -5.25 27.05
CA GLN A 416 2.87 -4.98 28.34
C GLN A 416 1.52 -4.34 28.08
N ILE A 417 0.46 -4.96 28.60
CA ILE A 417 -0.91 -4.46 28.48
C ILE A 417 -1.53 -4.27 29.86
N GLY A 418 -2.46 -3.33 29.97
CA GLY A 418 -3.21 -3.07 31.19
C GLY A 418 -4.65 -2.68 30.93
N THR A 419 -5.52 -2.92 31.90
CA THR A 419 -6.91 -2.46 31.90
C THR A 419 -7.06 -1.19 32.75
N THR A 420 -8.17 -0.47 32.57
CA THR A 420 -8.54 0.66 33.43
C THR A 420 -8.82 0.22 34.88
N SER A 421 -9.20 -1.04 35.09
CA SER A 421 -9.39 -1.64 36.41
C SER A 421 -8.08 -2.04 37.11
N GLY A 422 -6.92 -1.78 36.49
CA GLY A 422 -5.60 -2.03 37.08
C GLY A 422 -5.05 -3.44 36.87
N HIS A 423 -5.75 -4.31 36.12
CA HIS A 423 -5.23 -5.62 35.75
C HIS A 423 -4.14 -5.46 34.69
N LYS A 424 -3.04 -6.19 34.84
CA LYS A 424 -1.89 -6.10 33.93
C LYS A 424 -1.44 -7.47 33.47
N ARG A 425 -1.02 -7.56 32.20
CA ARG A 425 -0.55 -8.80 31.59
C ARG A 425 0.64 -8.58 30.69
N LEU A 426 1.52 -9.57 30.69
CA LEU A 426 2.57 -9.72 29.70
C LEU A 426 2.04 -10.60 28.58
N VAL A 427 2.25 -10.19 27.34
CA VAL A 427 1.91 -10.97 26.15
C VAL A 427 3.16 -11.08 25.29
N LEU A 428 3.68 -12.30 25.13
CA LEU A 428 4.80 -12.58 24.22
C LEU A 428 4.25 -13.26 22.98
N HIS A 429 4.57 -12.74 21.80
CA HIS A 429 4.03 -13.26 20.55
C HIS A 429 5.06 -13.31 19.42
N TRP A 430 4.82 -14.21 18.48
CA TRP A 430 5.56 -14.35 17.22
C TRP A 430 4.67 -15.03 16.18
N TYR A 431 5.11 -15.02 14.93
CA TYR A 431 4.51 -15.81 13.86
C TYR A 431 5.42 -16.98 13.52
N LEU A 432 4.81 -18.10 13.15
CA LEU A 432 5.44 -19.37 12.82
C LEU A 432 5.06 -19.77 11.40
N LEU A 433 6.07 -20.02 10.58
CA LEU A 433 6.00 -20.66 9.27
C LEU A 433 6.72 -22.02 9.34
N PRO A 434 6.54 -22.92 8.36
CA PRO A 434 7.18 -24.25 8.37
C PRO A 434 8.71 -24.23 8.54
N ASN A 435 9.36 -23.15 8.11
CA ASN A 435 10.81 -23.00 8.03
C ASN A 435 11.36 -21.73 8.71
N TYR A 436 10.51 -20.89 9.32
CA TYR A 436 10.94 -19.61 9.87
C TYR A 436 10.00 -19.10 10.96
N ALA A 437 10.52 -18.44 11.99
CA ALA A 437 9.72 -17.85 13.06
C ALA A 437 10.24 -16.46 13.45
N SER A 438 9.35 -15.48 13.53
CA SER A 438 9.68 -14.09 13.87
C SER A 438 8.44 -13.30 14.27
N SER A 439 8.61 -12.26 15.09
CA SER A 439 7.57 -11.29 15.45
C SER A 439 7.48 -10.12 14.48
N ARG A 440 8.43 -9.98 13.55
CA ARG A 440 8.44 -8.91 12.55
C ARG A 440 7.56 -9.31 11.37
N GLY A 441 6.38 -8.70 11.27
CA GLY A 441 5.42 -8.97 10.20
C GLY A 441 6.01 -8.89 8.79
N ILE A 442 6.88 -7.91 8.52
CA ILE A 442 7.55 -7.78 7.22
C ILE A 442 8.45 -8.97 6.86
N GLN A 443 9.17 -9.55 7.85
CA GLN A 443 10.01 -10.72 7.61
C GLN A 443 9.15 -11.96 7.32
N ILE A 444 8.00 -12.05 8.00
CA ILE A 444 7.06 -13.16 7.84
C ILE A 444 6.42 -13.09 6.46
N LYS A 445 5.90 -11.93 6.03
CA LYS A 445 5.37 -11.76 4.66
C LYS A 445 6.42 -12.06 3.60
N LEU A 446 7.68 -11.63 3.79
CA LEU A 446 8.76 -11.94 2.84
C LEU A 446 9.04 -13.45 2.77
N MET A 447 9.07 -14.13 3.92
CA MET A 447 9.31 -15.57 3.96
C MET A 447 8.12 -16.39 3.45
N GLN A 448 6.88 -15.95 3.69
CA GLN A 448 5.68 -16.53 3.04
C GLN A 448 5.80 -16.41 1.52
N ALA A 449 6.20 -15.25 1.01
CA ALA A 449 6.41 -15.04 -0.41
C ALA A 449 7.49 -15.97 -0.98
N VAL A 450 8.61 -16.14 -0.27
CA VAL A 450 9.66 -17.09 -0.67
C VAL A 450 9.12 -18.53 -0.66
N ASN A 451 8.32 -18.91 0.34
CA ASN A 451 7.75 -20.25 0.42
C ASN A 451 6.77 -20.53 -0.72
N VAL A 452 5.89 -19.59 -1.04
CA VAL A 452 4.99 -19.67 -2.21
C VAL A 452 5.82 -19.83 -3.48
N LEU A 453 6.81 -18.97 -3.72
CA LEU A 453 7.67 -19.05 -4.92
C LEU A 453 8.47 -20.36 -5.02
N LEU A 454 8.76 -21.01 -3.90
CA LEU A 454 9.40 -22.33 -3.83
C LEU A 454 8.40 -23.50 -3.89
N GLY A 455 7.11 -23.23 -3.99
CA GLY A 455 6.04 -24.22 -4.04
C GLY A 455 5.76 -24.93 -2.70
N LYS A 456 6.00 -24.24 -1.57
CA LYS A 456 5.69 -24.70 -0.21
C LYS A 456 4.40 -24.11 0.37
N GLY A 457 3.81 -23.14 -0.33
CA GLY A 457 2.61 -22.40 0.11
C GLY A 457 2.90 -21.32 1.16
N ASP A 458 1.87 -20.59 1.60
CA ASP A 458 1.98 -19.46 2.54
C ASP A 458 1.45 -19.74 3.96
N ALA A 459 0.96 -20.96 4.25
CA ALA A 459 0.30 -21.27 5.52
C ALA A 459 1.18 -20.92 6.73
N GLY A 460 0.55 -20.39 7.77
CA GLY A 460 1.25 -19.87 8.93
C GLY A 460 0.38 -19.74 10.17
N VAL A 461 1.04 -19.57 11.31
CA VAL A 461 0.39 -19.53 12.63
C VAL A 461 0.85 -18.33 13.41
N ALA A 462 -0.08 -17.60 14.01
CA ALA A 462 0.21 -16.60 15.02
C ALA A 462 0.20 -17.29 16.39
N VAL A 463 1.29 -17.17 17.13
CA VAL A 463 1.44 -17.75 18.47
C VAL A 463 1.54 -16.62 19.47
N ALA A 464 0.73 -16.68 20.52
CA ALA A 464 0.80 -15.76 21.63
C ALA A 464 0.71 -16.49 22.96
N ILE A 465 1.53 -16.09 23.91
CA ILE A 465 1.55 -16.61 25.28
C ILE A 465 1.44 -15.45 26.25
N SER A 466 0.76 -15.65 27.38
CA SER A 466 0.48 -14.58 28.33
C SER A 466 0.42 -15.06 29.77
N ILE A 467 0.91 -14.22 30.66
CA ILE A 467 0.70 -14.32 32.10
C ILE A 467 0.20 -12.98 32.67
N PRO A 468 -0.60 -12.98 33.75
CA PRO A 468 -0.81 -11.79 34.56
C PRO A 468 0.49 -11.42 35.30
N TYR A 469 0.71 -10.13 35.54
CA TYR A 469 1.85 -9.66 36.34
C TYR A 469 1.43 -8.67 37.43
N GLY A 470 2.19 -8.65 38.52
CA GLY A 470 1.94 -7.86 39.72
C GLY A 470 2.89 -6.67 39.88
N LEU A 471 3.36 -6.47 41.11
CA LEU A 471 4.31 -5.39 41.45
C LEU A 471 5.74 -5.68 40.97
N ASP A 472 6.12 -6.96 40.88
CA ASP A 472 7.46 -7.39 40.45
C ASP A 472 7.46 -7.85 38.99
N LEU A 473 7.53 -6.87 38.10
CA LEU A 473 7.53 -7.06 36.65
C LEU A 473 8.67 -7.97 36.16
N GLU A 474 9.87 -7.87 36.75
CA GLU A 474 11.03 -8.62 36.26
C GLU A 474 10.97 -10.09 36.67
N SER A 475 10.46 -10.40 37.87
CA SER A 475 10.18 -11.78 38.27
C SER A 475 9.15 -12.42 37.35
N ASP A 476 8.01 -11.74 37.11
CA ASP A 476 6.95 -12.26 36.25
C ASP A 476 7.43 -12.41 34.79
N LYS A 477 8.20 -11.46 34.27
CA LYS A 477 8.82 -11.56 32.95
C LYS A 477 9.78 -12.76 32.85
N THR A 478 10.57 -13.02 33.88
CA THR A 478 11.46 -14.20 33.92
C THR A 478 10.64 -15.48 33.90
N LEU A 479 9.54 -15.54 34.66
CA LEU A 479 8.62 -16.67 34.66
C LEU A 479 7.99 -16.90 33.27
N LEU A 480 7.56 -15.83 32.59
CA LEU A 480 7.03 -15.92 31.22
C LEU A 480 8.07 -16.51 30.26
N LEU A 481 9.32 -16.05 30.33
CA LEU A 481 10.40 -16.54 29.48
C LEU A 481 10.78 -17.99 29.79
N GLN A 482 10.69 -18.42 31.05
CA GLN A 482 10.88 -19.81 31.43
C GLN A 482 9.81 -20.71 30.80
N TYR A 483 8.54 -20.34 30.93
CA TYR A 483 7.45 -21.07 30.29
C TYR A 483 7.55 -21.04 28.76
N ALA A 484 7.96 -19.90 28.18
CA ALA A 484 8.22 -19.80 26.75
C ALA A 484 9.29 -20.81 26.32
N ASN A 485 10.41 -20.87 27.03
CA ASN A 485 11.50 -21.80 26.72
C ASN A 485 11.06 -23.28 26.84
N GLU A 486 10.22 -23.60 27.82
CA GLU A 486 9.72 -24.95 28.06
C GLU A 486 8.67 -25.41 27.02
N TYR A 487 7.68 -24.56 26.71
CA TYR A 487 6.50 -24.98 25.93
C TYR A 487 6.56 -24.60 24.44
N THR A 488 7.48 -23.73 24.00
CA THR A 488 7.51 -23.27 22.59
C THR A 488 7.61 -24.44 21.60
N HIS A 489 8.45 -25.45 21.89
CA HIS A 489 8.58 -26.62 21.01
C HIS A 489 7.28 -27.46 20.95
N GLN A 490 6.53 -27.56 22.06
CA GLN A 490 5.21 -28.22 22.06
C GLN A 490 4.19 -27.41 21.25
N LEU A 491 4.16 -26.08 21.43
CA LEU A 491 3.28 -25.18 20.67
C LEU A 491 3.58 -25.23 19.16
N HIS A 492 4.86 -25.32 18.76
CA HIS A 492 5.25 -25.49 17.36
C HIS A 492 4.81 -26.84 16.81
N LYS A 493 4.98 -27.94 17.58
CA LYS A 493 4.53 -29.28 17.19
C LYS A 493 3.03 -29.45 17.12
N MET A 494 2.29 -28.60 17.83
CA MET A 494 0.85 -28.51 17.75
C MET A 494 0.40 -27.97 16.39
N ALA A 495 1.17 -27.05 15.77
CA ALA A 495 0.93 -26.57 14.42
C ALA A 495 1.49 -27.55 13.38
N VAL A 496 0.61 -28.36 12.79
CA VAL A 496 0.98 -29.33 11.75
C VAL A 496 0.69 -28.73 10.39
N PHE A 497 1.75 -28.42 9.65
CA PHE A 497 1.70 -27.94 8.26
C PHE A 497 1.65 -29.14 7.31
N ASN A 498 0.75 -29.10 6.32
CA ASN A 498 0.61 -30.11 5.26
C ASN A 498 1.08 -29.57 3.91
#